data_AF-A0A383ATZ3-F1
#
_entry.id   AF-A0A383ATZ3-F1
#
_cell.length_a   1.000
_cell.length_b   1.000
_cell.length_c   1.000
_cell.angle_alpha   90.00
_cell.angle_beta   90.00
_cell.angle_gamma   90.00
#
_symmetry.space_group_name_H-M   'P 1'
#
loop_
_entity.id
_entity.type
_entity.pdbx_description
1 polymer ?
#
loop_
_entity_poly.entity_id
_entity_poly.type
_entity_poly.pdbx_seq_one_letter_code
_entity_poly.pdbx_strand_id
1 'polypeptide(L)'
;LKELNSKIVILSHLGRPKGVINVDLSLERILSQLEKVLKSKIVFINDCIGTEVKEKINSLEQNSIILLENCRFYKEEEENNLEFAKKLSELADVYVNDAFGCIHRSHASIDAITKYLPSYAGNLLEEELSNLYKIVEEPDSPSITILGGSKISTKISVLKNLSKKMDTIVICGGMANNFLAYEGHDVKDSLVENNVDNLVKEIITCAKKNNCKLIIPIDVVSANKIEENVKIQTSSVDQINNGNMILDI
;
A
#
# COMPACT_ATOMS: atom_id res chain seq x y z
N LEU A 1 -15.28 -18.33 -8.40
CA LEU A 1 -14.42 -19.55 -8.52
C LEU A 1 -15.13 -20.83 -8.07
N LYS A 2 -15.67 -20.95 -6.84
CA LYS A 2 -16.39 -22.19 -6.41
C LYS A 2 -17.58 -22.55 -7.30
N GLU A 3 -18.35 -21.57 -7.73
CA GLU A 3 -19.50 -21.78 -8.63
C GLU A 3 -19.10 -22.32 -10.02
N LEU A 4 -17.83 -22.14 -10.41
CA LEU A 4 -17.27 -22.64 -11.67
C LEU A 4 -16.76 -24.08 -11.57
N ASN A 5 -17.07 -24.78 -10.47
CA ASN A 5 -16.61 -26.13 -10.22
C ASN A 5 -15.07 -26.24 -10.32
N SER A 6 -14.30 -25.38 -9.66
CA SER A 6 -12.83 -25.30 -9.75
C SER A 6 -12.15 -25.70 -8.44
N LYS A 7 -10.95 -26.29 -8.49
CA LYS A 7 -10.05 -26.35 -7.33
C LYS A 7 -9.41 -24.97 -7.13
N ILE A 8 -9.37 -24.49 -5.91
CA ILE A 8 -8.85 -23.16 -5.58
C ILE A 8 -7.58 -23.33 -4.77
N VAL A 9 -6.43 -22.97 -5.35
CA VAL A 9 -5.14 -22.99 -4.66
C VAL A 9 -4.79 -21.56 -4.27
N ILE A 10 -4.73 -21.29 -2.96
CA ILE A 10 -4.40 -19.99 -2.39
C ILE A 10 -2.91 -19.96 -2.07
N LEU A 11 -2.20 -19.04 -2.73
CA LEU A 11 -0.80 -18.72 -2.49
C LEU A 11 -0.73 -17.33 -1.83
N SER A 12 0.01 -17.19 -0.74
CA SER A 12 0.15 -15.92 -0.04
C SER A 12 1.47 -15.84 0.72
N HIS A 13 1.70 -14.70 1.36
CA HIS A 13 2.82 -14.50 2.27
C HIS A 13 2.35 -13.94 3.60
N LEU A 14 3.09 -14.23 4.67
CA LEU A 14 2.89 -13.62 5.97
C LEU A 14 4.22 -13.05 6.48
N GLY A 15 4.22 -11.75 6.80
CA GLY A 15 5.40 -11.06 7.32
C GLY A 15 6.60 -11.05 6.37
N ARG A 16 7.81 -11.09 6.96
CA ARG A 16 9.10 -11.00 6.26
C ARG A 16 10.08 -12.07 6.78
N PRO A 17 9.86 -13.34 6.44
CA PRO A 17 10.70 -14.45 6.89
C PRO A 17 12.09 -14.50 6.23
N LYS A 18 12.33 -13.75 5.14
CA LYS A 18 13.61 -13.68 4.42
C LYS A 18 14.13 -15.04 3.95
N GLY A 19 13.26 -15.89 3.42
CA GLY A 19 13.65 -17.21 2.92
C GLY A 19 13.97 -18.25 4.00
N VAL A 20 13.50 -18.04 5.24
CA VAL A 20 13.69 -18.97 6.35
C VAL A 20 12.34 -19.40 6.90
N ILE A 21 12.14 -20.70 7.06
CA ILE A 21 10.93 -21.26 7.67
C ILE A 21 10.81 -20.73 9.10
N ASN A 22 9.66 -20.14 9.41
CA ASN A 22 9.34 -19.64 10.74
C ASN A 22 7.89 -19.97 11.10
N VAL A 23 7.70 -20.79 12.14
CA VAL A 23 6.38 -21.23 12.61
C VAL A 23 5.47 -20.04 12.98
N ASP A 24 6.04 -18.94 13.46
CA ASP A 24 5.27 -17.73 13.77
C ASP A 24 4.75 -16.99 12.56
N LEU A 25 5.33 -17.27 11.39
CA LEU A 25 4.93 -16.70 10.10
C LEU A 25 4.33 -17.76 9.17
N SER A 26 3.94 -18.93 9.70
CA SER A 26 3.19 -19.94 8.94
C SER A 26 1.76 -19.45 8.65
N LEU A 27 1.27 -19.74 7.45
CA LEU A 27 -0.11 -19.47 7.06
C LEU A 27 -1.12 -20.43 7.73
N GLU A 28 -0.67 -21.51 8.36
CA GLU A 28 -1.54 -22.35 9.21
C GLU A 28 -2.21 -21.53 10.32
N ARG A 29 -1.52 -20.49 10.81
CA ARG A 29 -2.01 -19.60 11.88
C ARG A 29 -3.27 -18.83 11.51
N ILE A 30 -3.52 -18.61 10.21
CA ILE A 30 -4.72 -17.91 9.73
C ILE A 30 -5.79 -18.88 9.22
N LEU A 31 -5.52 -20.18 9.20
CA LEU A 31 -6.41 -21.20 8.63
C LEU A 31 -7.79 -21.15 9.27
N SER A 32 -7.86 -21.17 10.61
CA SER A 32 -9.13 -21.19 11.33
C SER A 32 -10.01 -19.96 11.06
N GLN A 33 -9.39 -18.77 10.94
CA GLN A 33 -10.08 -17.52 10.62
C GLN A 33 -10.52 -17.52 9.17
N LEU A 34 -9.68 -18.00 8.26
CA LEU A 34 -9.99 -18.07 6.84
C LEU A 34 -11.15 -19.04 6.58
N GLU A 35 -11.17 -20.21 7.21
CA GLU A 35 -12.29 -21.17 7.15
C GLU A 35 -13.60 -20.55 7.66
N LYS A 36 -13.52 -19.77 8.76
CA LYS A 36 -14.68 -19.07 9.32
C LYS A 36 -15.24 -18.02 8.36
N VAL A 37 -14.37 -17.21 7.74
CA VAL A 37 -14.76 -16.16 6.80
C VAL A 37 -15.34 -16.76 5.51
N LEU A 38 -14.68 -17.79 4.97
CA LEU A 38 -15.11 -18.46 3.73
C LEU A 38 -16.25 -19.47 3.94
N LYS A 39 -16.63 -19.73 5.20
CA LYS A 39 -17.63 -20.74 5.59
C LYS A 39 -17.39 -22.09 4.90
N SER A 40 -16.13 -22.46 4.79
CA SER A 40 -15.66 -23.59 3.98
C SER A 40 -14.47 -24.23 4.66
N LYS A 41 -14.38 -25.57 4.61
CA LYS A 41 -13.16 -26.27 5.00
C LYS A 41 -12.04 -25.98 4.01
N ILE A 42 -10.82 -25.82 4.52
CA ILE A 42 -9.63 -25.53 3.73
C ILE A 42 -8.59 -26.60 4.00
N VAL A 43 -8.02 -27.15 2.93
CA VAL A 43 -6.91 -28.10 3.03
C VAL A 43 -5.62 -27.31 3.09
N PHE A 44 -4.94 -27.36 4.23
CA PHE A 44 -3.62 -26.79 4.36
C PHE A 44 -2.54 -27.74 3.82
N ILE A 45 -1.57 -27.18 3.10
CA ILE A 45 -0.35 -27.85 2.65
C ILE A 45 0.83 -27.05 3.15
N ASN A 46 1.72 -27.70 3.90
CA ASN A 46 2.84 -27.11 4.61
C ASN A 46 4.04 -26.75 3.71
N ASP A 47 3.82 -26.64 2.41
CA ASP A 47 4.79 -26.22 1.39
C ASP A 47 4.01 -25.57 0.23
N CYS A 48 4.67 -24.79 -0.62
CA CYS A 48 4.10 -24.17 -1.82
C CYS A 48 4.71 -24.66 -3.13
N ILE A 49 5.69 -25.59 -3.10
CA ILE A 49 6.28 -26.20 -4.30
C ILE A 49 6.58 -27.69 -4.10
N GLY A 50 6.90 -28.39 -5.19
CA GLY A 50 7.40 -29.76 -5.15
C GLY A 50 6.36 -30.82 -5.51
N THR A 51 6.84 -32.04 -5.74
CA THR A 51 6.03 -33.15 -6.26
C THR A 51 4.90 -33.54 -5.29
N GLU A 52 5.20 -33.59 -4.00
CA GLU A 52 4.21 -33.93 -2.97
C GLU A 52 3.05 -32.93 -2.91
N VAL A 53 3.33 -31.63 -3.05
CA VAL A 53 2.31 -30.57 -3.12
C VAL A 53 1.40 -30.78 -4.33
N LYS A 54 2.00 -31.04 -5.50
CA LYS A 54 1.27 -31.25 -6.76
C LYS A 54 0.39 -32.50 -6.70
N GLU A 55 0.92 -33.62 -6.20
CA GLU A 55 0.16 -34.86 -6.03
C GLU A 55 -1.00 -34.68 -5.05
N LYS A 56 -0.78 -33.96 -3.95
CA LYS A 56 -1.83 -33.65 -2.97
C LYS A 56 -2.93 -32.81 -3.59
N ILE A 57 -2.62 -31.75 -4.33
CA ILE A 57 -3.63 -30.94 -5.05
C ILE A 57 -4.41 -31.79 -6.06
N ASN A 58 -3.72 -32.65 -6.80
CA ASN A 58 -4.35 -33.50 -7.82
C ASN A 58 -5.31 -34.54 -7.24
N SER A 59 -4.99 -35.11 -6.08
CA SER A 59 -5.84 -36.11 -5.39
C SER A 59 -7.08 -35.53 -4.72
N LEU A 60 -7.15 -34.21 -4.48
CA LEU A 60 -8.31 -33.58 -3.88
C LEU A 60 -9.51 -33.54 -4.84
N GLU A 61 -10.72 -33.45 -4.27
CA GLU A 61 -11.95 -33.31 -5.04
C GLU A 61 -12.08 -31.93 -5.69
N GLN A 62 -12.92 -31.84 -6.72
CA GLN A 62 -13.29 -30.54 -7.28
C GLN A 62 -14.00 -29.67 -6.21
N ASN A 63 -13.89 -28.35 -6.32
CA ASN A 63 -14.34 -27.37 -5.30
C ASN A 63 -13.58 -27.35 -3.98
N SER A 64 -12.49 -28.12 -3.87
CA SER A 64 -11.58 -28.00 -2.74
C SER A 64 -10.92 -26.62 -2.72
N ILE A 65 -10.82 -26.05 -1.52
CA ILE A 65 -10.00 -24.87 -1.25
C ILE A 65 -8.73 -25.34 -0.58
N ILE A 66 -7.59 -24.97 -1.15
CA ILE A 66 -6.26 -25.34 -0.69
C ILE A 66 -5.55 -24.05 -0.26
N LEU A 67 -4.93 -24.06 0.92
CA LEU A 67 -4.02 -23.01 1.35
C LEU A 67 -2.60 -23.59 1.37
N LEU A 68 -1.73 -23.02 0.56
CA LEU A 68 -0.30 -23.34 0.57
C LEU A 68 0.40 -22.59 1.70
N GLU A 69 1.59 -23.06 2.05
CA GLU A 69 2.44 -22.37 3.01
C GLU A 69 3.03 -21.07 2.44
N ASN A 70 3.51 -20.22 3.34
CA ASN A 70 4.08 -18.90 3.08
C ASN A 70 5.15 -18.92 1.98
N CYS A 71 4.86 -18.33 0.83
CA CYS A 71 5.77 -18.33 -0.31
C CYS A 71 7.11 -17.64 -0.02
N ARG A 72 7.17 -16.72 0.95
CA ARG A 72 8.41 -16.04 1.36
C ARG A 72 9.34 -16.90 2.23
N PHE A 73 8.95 -18.13 2.58
CA PHE A 73 9.90 -19.12 3.10
C PHE A 73 10.93 -19.53 2.05
N TYR A 74 10.69 -19.22 0.77
CA TYR A 74 11.68 -19.28 -0.30
C TYR A 74 12.20 -17.88 -0.58
N LYS A 75 13.52 -17.69 -0.55
CA LYS A 75 14.14 -16.40 -0.89
C LYS A 75 13.87 -16.02 -2.36
N GLU A 76 13.71 -17.05 -3.19
CA GLU A 76 13.45 -16.99 -4.62
C GLU A 76 12.18 -16.19 -4.95
N GLU A 77 11.23 -16.13 -4.01
CA GLU A 77 10.02 -15.32 -4.10
C GLU A 77 10.34 -13.82 -4.22
N GLU A 78 11.20 -13.30 -3.34
CA GLU A 78 11.58 -11.88 -3.32
C GLU A 78 12.60 -11.54 -4.42
N GLU A 79 13.30 -12.55 -4.95
CA GLU A 79 14.27 -12.44 -6.06
C GLU A 79 13.59 -12.48 -7.45
N ASN A 80 12.26 -12.61 -7.52
CA ASN A 80 11.51 -12.81 -8.77
C ASN A 80 12.04 -13.98 -9.63
N ASN A 81 12.44 -15.07 -8.97
CA ASN A 81 13.14 -16.16 -9.62
C ASN A 81 12.22 -16.93 -10.58
N LEU A 82 12.66 -17.07 -11.83
CA LEU A 82 11.91 -17.73 -12.91
C LEU A 82 11.69 -19.23 -12.68
N GLU A 83 12.68 -19.95 -12.13
CA GLU A 83 12.55 -21.38 -11.86
C GLU A 83 11.56 -21.66 -10.73
N PHE A 84 11.58 -20.81 -9.70
CA PHE A 84 10.60 -20.87 -8.61
C PHE A 84 9.18 -20.55 -9.12
N ALA A 85 9.03 -19.49 -9.92
CA ALA A 85 7.76 -19.17 -10.56
C ALA A 85 7.23 -20.31 -11.45
N LYS A 86 8.11 -21.00 -12.18
CA LYS A 86 7.74 -22.18 -12.97
C LYS A 86 7.25 -23.34 -12.09
N LYS A 87 7.89 -23.57 -10.93
CA LYS A 87 7.42 -24.59 -9.97
C LYS A 87 6.04 -24.23 -9.41
N LEU A 88 5.78 -22.95 -9.11
CA LEU A 88 4.46 -22.49 -8.69
C LEU A 88 3.41 -22.68 -9.80
N SER A 89 3.77 -22.38 -11.06
CA SER A 89 2.84 -22.52 -12.18
C SER A 89 2.41 -23.95 -12.45
N GLU A 90 3.22 -24.94 -12.06
CA GLU A 90 2.87 -26.35 -12.23
C GLU A 90 1.73 -26.84 -11.32
N LEU A 91 1.26 -25.99 -10.40
CA LEU A 91 0.20 -26.31 -9.42
C LEU A 91 -1.19 -25.88 -9.88
N ALA A 92 -1.31 -25.14 -10.99
CA ALA A 92 -2.58 -24.59 -11.46
C ALA A 92 -2.61 -24.46 -12.98
N ASP A 93 -3.81 -24.42 -13.55
CA ASP A 93 -4.01 -24.19 -14.99
C ASP A 93 -4.15 -22.70 -15.34
N VAL A 94 -4.55 -21.88 -14.35
CA VAL A 94 -4.82 -20.45 -14.49
C VAL A 94 -4.33 -19.72 -13.24
N TYR A 95 -3.77 -18.52 -13.43
CA TYR A 95 -3.37 -17.62 -12.36
C TYR A 95 -4.37 -16.46 -12.23
N VAL A 96 -4.80 -16.19 -10.99
CA VAL A 96 -5.65 -15.04 -10.66
C VAL A 96 -4.94 -14.22 -9.58
N ASN A 97 -4.59 -12.98 -9.91
CA ASN A 97 -3.99 -12.06 -8.95
C ASN A 97 -5.08 -11.22 -8.29
N ASP A 98 -5.31 -11.47 -7.00
CA ASP A 98 -6.25 -10.70 -6.17
C ASP A 98 -5.53 -9.91 -5.05
N ALA A 99 -4.22 -9.68 -5.22
CA ALA A 99 -3.35 -9.12 -4.19
C ALA A 99 -2.85 -7.71 -4.56
N PHE A 100 -3.76 -6.73 -4.66
CA PHE A 100 -3.44 -5.33 -5.00
C PHE A 100 -2.27 -4.76 -4.18
N GLY A 101 -2.25 -5.01 -2.87
CA GLY A 101 -1.18 -4.54 -1.98
C GLY A 101 0.23 -5.06 -2.33
N CYS A 102 0.36 -6.05 -3.20
CA CYS A 102 1.64 -6.65 -3.60
C CYS A 102 2.08 -6.32 -5.03
N ILE A 103 1.19 -5.78 -5.88
CA ILE A 103 1.46 -5.61 -7.33
C ILE A 103 2.59 -4.63 -7.63
N HIS A 104 2.93 -3.74 -6.67
CA HIS A 104 4.04 -2.82 -6.78
C HIS A 104 5.42 -3.50 -6.67
N ARG A 105 5.45 -4.82 -6.43
CA ARG A 105 6.68 -5.60 -6.30
C ARG A 105 6.77 -6.62 -7.42
N SER A 106 7.95 -6.69 -8.01
CA SER A 106 8.33 -7.75 -8.96
C SER A 106 8.77 -8.95 -8.13
N HIS A 107 7.81 -9.73 -7.65
CA HIS A 107 8.02 -10.98 -6.90
C HIS A 107 7.59 -12.17 -7.74
N ALA A 108 8.11 -13.37 -7.44
CA ALA A 108 7.87 -14.54 -8.27
C ALA A 108 6.38 -14.91 -8.35
N SER A 109 5.67 -14.89 -7.21
CA SER A 109 4.23 -15.14 -7.11
C SER A 109 3.33 -14.06 -7.72
N ILE A 110 3.88 -12.90 -8.09
CA ILE A 110 3.14 -11.73 -8.59
C ILE A 110 3.42 -11.50 -10.07
N ASP A 111 4.70 -11.47 -10.45
CA ASP A 111 5.21 -11.07 -11.75
C ASP A 111 5.71 -12.28 -12.55
N ALA A 112 6.76 -12.99 -12.10
CA ALA A 112 7.33 -14.08 -12.90
C ALA A 112 6.35 -15.22 -13.21
N ILE A 113 5.42 -15.55 -12.31
CA ILE A 113 4.40 -16.59 -12.53
C ILE A 113 3.54 -16.31 -13.77
N THR A 114 3.32 -15.02 -14.09
CA THR A 114 2.48 -14.60 -15.23
C THR A 114 3.06 -14.98 -16.59
N LYS A 115 4.36 -15.29 -16.64
CA LYS A 115 5.05 -15.75 -17.85
C LYS A 115 4.71 -17.20 -18.19
N TYR A 116 4.16 -17.95 -17.24
CA TYR A 116 3.93 -19.39 -17.36
C TYR A 116 2.44 -19.77 -17.40
N LEU A 117 1.55 -18.90 -16.91
CA LEU A 117 0.11 -19.16 -16.86
C LEU A 117 -0.72 -18.05 -17.51
N PRO A 118 -1.86 -18.40 -18.14
CA PRO A 118 -2.92 -17.44 -18.39
C PRO A 118 -3.26 -16.69 -17.09
N SER A 119 -3.15 -15.36 -17.11
CA SER A 119 -3.14 -14.53 -15.92
C SER A 119 -4.28 -13.52 -15.97
N TYR A 120 -5.05 -13.45 -14.88
CA TYR A 120 -6.23 -12.59 -14.76
C TYR A 120 -6.18 -11.79 -13.47
N ALA A 121 -6.83 -10.63 -13.47
CA ALA A 121 -7.11 -9.90 -12.23
C ALA A 121 -8.27 -10.56 -11.51
N GLY A 122 -8.16 -10.72 -10.19
CA GLY A 122 -9.29 -11.01 -9.33
C GLY A 122 -10.13 -9.76 -9.08
N ASN A 123 -11.28 -9.95 -8.44
CA ASN A 123 -12.26 -8.88 -8.24
C ASN A 123 -11.71 -7.73 -7.38
N LEU A 124 -10.94 -8.03 -6.32
CA LEU A 124 -10.35 -6.99 -5.47
C LEU A 124 -9.31 -6.19 -6.27
N LEU A 125 -8.47 -6.87 -7.05
CA LEU A 125 -7.50 -6.17 -7.89
C LEU A 125 -8.17 -5.29 -8.94
N GLU A 126 -9.21 -5.79 -9.61
CA GLU A 126 -10.00 -5.03 -10.59
C GLU A 126 -10.66 -3.80 -9.95
N GLU A 127 -11.32 -3.99 -8.80
CA GLU A 127 -12.00 -2.91 -8.07
C GLU A 127 -11.01 -1.82 -7.64
N GLU A 128 -9.89 -2.20 -7.04
CA GLU A 128 -8.85 -1.27 -6.59
C GLU A 128 -8.24 -0.49 -7.76
N LEU A 129 -7.97 -1.16 -8.89
CA LEU A 129 -7.45 -0.50 -10.10
C LEU A 129 -8.49 0.44 -10.71
N SER A 130 -9.76 0.03 -10.78
CA SER A 130 -10.84 0.87 -11.32
C SER A 130 -11.03 2.12 -10.48
N ASN A 131 -11.07 1.96 -9.14
CA ASN A 131 -11.21 3.08 -8.21
C ASN A 131 -10.01 4.02 -8.28
N LEU A 132 -8.79 3.48 -8.30
CA LEU A 132 -7.58 4.29 -8.42
C LEU A 132 -7.55 5.04 -9.76
N TYR A 133 -7.92 4.39 -10.86
CA TYR A 133 -7.96 5.01 -12.17
C TYR A 133 -8.97 6.17 -12.22
N LYS A 134 -10.20 5.96 -11.73
CA LYS A 134 -11.21 7.02 -11.65
C LYS A 134 -10.74 8.21 -10.81
N ILE A 135 -10.10 7.97 -9.68
CA ILE A 135 -9.62 9.05 -8.81
C ILE A 135 -8.43 9.79 -9.41
N VAL A 136 -7.50 9.09 -10.07
CA VAL A 136 -6.23 9.69 -10.50
C VAL A 136 -6.28 10.24 -11.93
N GLU A 137 -6.94 9.54 -12.85
CA GLU A 137 -6.93 9.88 -14.27
C GLU A 137 -8.13 10.71 -14.72
N GLU A 138 -9.32 10.38 -14.20
CA GLU A 138 -10.61 11.00 -14.55
C GLU A 138 -11.42 11.45 -13.32
N PRO A 139 -10.86 12.31 -12.45
CA PRO A 139 -11.58 12.72 -11.25
C PRO A 139 -12.80 13.58 -11.59
N ASP A 140 -13.93 13.29 -10.94
CA ASP A 140 -15.13 14.12 -11.02
C ASP A 140 -14.88 15.50 -10.39
N SER A 141 -15.26 16.58 -11.09
CA SER A 141 -15.11 17.95 -10.59
C SER A 141 -16.38 18.39 -9.82
N PRO A 142 -16.26 19.05 -8.65
CA PRO A 142 -15.02 19.46 -7.98
C PRO A 142 -14.30 18.30 -7.28
N SER A 143 -13.01 18.13 -7.59
CA SER A 143 -12.14 17.09 -7.09
C SER A 143 -11.18 17.62 -6.02
N ILE A 144 -11.19 16.98 -4.85
CA ILE A 144 -10.36 17.37 -3.71
C ILE A 144 -9.52 16.18 -3.27
N THR A 145 -8.20 16.37 -3.20
CA THR A 145 -7.28 15.41 -2.58
C THR A 145 -6.77 15.97 -1.26
N ILE A 146 -6.80 15.15 -0.20
CA ILE A 146 -6.15 15.45 1.07
C ILE A 146 -4.88 14.63 1.17
N LEU A 147 -3.73 15.29 1.32
CA LEU A 147 -2.44 14.64 1.51
C LEU A 147 -1.86 15.05 2.86
N GLY A 148 -1.52 14.03 3.66
CA GLY A 148 -0.82 14.18 4.93
C GLY A 148 0.51 13.44 4.98
N GLY A 149 1.18 13.52 6.12
CA GLY A 149 2.43 12.84 6.41
C GLY A 149 3.48 13.79 7.00
N SER A 150 4.62 13.24 7.40
CA SER A 150 5.71 14.00 8.03
C SER A 150 6.76 14.52 7.04
N LYS A 151 6.89 13.93 5.85
CA LYS A 151 7.94 14.25 4.89
C LYS A 151 7.39 14.54 3.49
N ILE A 152 7.56 15.78 3.03
CA ILE A 152 7.25 16.23 1.67
C ILE A 152 8.10 15.47 0.64
N SER A 153 9.36 15.17 0.94
CA SER A 153 10.31 14.51 0.01
C SER A 153 9.77 13.18 -0.55
N THR A 154 8.98 12.45 0.24
CA THR A 154 8.37 11.17 -0.15
C THR A 154 7.12 11.31 -1.02
N LYS A 155 6.55 12.52 -1.14
CA LYS A 155 5.24 12.78 -1.76
C LYS A 155 5.30 13.70 -2.98
N ILE A 156 6.49 14.14 -3.41
CA ILE A 156 6.66 15.10 -4.51
C ILE A 156 6.03 14.60 -5.81
N SER A 157 6.32 13.36 -6.21
CA SER A 157 5.79 12.79 -7.47
C SER A 157 4.27 12.72 -7.45
N VAL A 158 3.70 12.32 -6.31
CA VAL A 158 2.26 12.25 -6.08
C VAL A 158 1.63 13.64 -6.17
N LEU A 159 2.17 14.63 -5.46
CA LEU A 159 1.70 16.02 -5.50
C LEU A 159 1.75 16.60 -6.91
N LYS A 160 2.85 16.40 -7.64
CA LYS A 160 3.00 16.88 -9.03
C LYS A 160 1.99 16.24 -9.96
N ASN A 161 1.77 14.93 -9.86
CA ASN A 161 0.81 14.24 -10.73
C ASN A 161 -0.63 14.64 -10.41
N LEU A 162 -1.01 14.66 -9.13
CA LEU A 162 -2.35 15.05 -8.72
C LEU A 162 -2.65 16.52 -9.02
N SER A 163 -1.67 17.42 -8.91
CA SER A 163 -1.87 18.84 -9.23
C SER A 163 -2.25 19.10 -10.69
N LYS A 164 -2.03 18.14 -11.60
CA LYS A 164 -2.42 18.24 -13.01
C LYS A 164 -3.87 17.82 -13.26
N LYS A 165 -4.50 17.14 -12.31
CA LYS A 165 -5.77 16.43 -12.48
C LYS A 165 -6.85 16.91 -11.50
N MET A 166 -6.44 17.34 -10.31
CA MET A 166 -7.33 17.74 -9.22
C MET A 166 -7.63 19.24 -9.25
N ASP A 167 -8.84 19.61 -8.83
CA ASP A 167 -9.24 21.01 -8.64
C ASP A 167 -8.61 21.60 -7.38
N THR A 168 -8.47 20.79 -6.33
CA THR A 168 -7.91 21.22 -5.04
C THR A 168 -7.07 20.13 -4.38
N ILE A 169 -5.94 20.53 -3.81
CA ILE A 169 -5.10 19.70 -2.93
C ILE A 169 -5.02 20.38 -1.56
N VAL A 170 -5.42 19.65 -0.52
CA VAL A 170 -5.26 20.02 0.89
C VAL A 170 -3.99 19.35 1.41
N ILE A 171 -3.09 20.15 1.98
CA ILE A 171 -1.82 19.70 2.52
C ILE A 171 -1.90 19.77 4.05
N CYS A 172 -1.75 18.63 4.72
CA CYS A 172 -1.83 18.53 6.18
C CYS A 172 -0.67 17.73 6.78
N GLY A 173 -0.64 17.61 8.11
CA GLY A 173 0.41 16.94 8.87
C GLY A 173 1.75 17.69 8.83
N GLY A 174 2.82 17.06 9.34
CA GLY A 174 4.13 17.70 9.46
C GLY A 174 4.72 18.21 8.14
N MET A 175 4.32 17.67 6.99
CA MET A 175 4.78 18.18 5.71
C MET A 175 4.22 19.57 5.36
N ALA A 176 3.08 19.96 5.93
CA ALA A 176 2.49 21.28 5.74
C ALA A 176 3.40 22.40 6.28
N ASN A 177 4.21 22.10 7.30
CA ASN A 177 5.18 23.04 7.87
C ASN A 177 6.21 23.54 6.84
N ASN A 178 6.56 22.72 5.84
CA ASN A 178 7.44 23.14 4.75
C ASN A 178 6.80 24.22 3.87
N PHE A 179 5.48 24.14 3.66
CA PHE A 179 4.73 25.16 2.92
C PHE A 179 4.57 26.43 3.76
N LEU A 180 4.24 26.29 5.04
CA LEU A 180 4.14 27.42 5.97
C LEU A 180 5.48 28.18 6.07
N ALA A 181 6.58 27.46 6.27
CA ALA A 181 7.93 28.05 6.31
C ALA A 181 8.29 28.74 4.99
N TYR A 182 7.94 28.13 3.84
CA TYR A 182 8.16 28.73 2.52
C TYR A 182 7.35 30.01 2.29
N GLU A 183 6.14 30.10 2.84
CA GLU A 183 5.31 31.31 2.82
C GLU A 183 5.75 32.38 3.83
N GLY A 184 6.75 32.08 4.66
CA GLY A 184 7.36 33.02 5.60
C GLY A 184 6.80 32.94 7.03
N HIS A 185 5.99 31.93 7.34
CA HIS A 185 5.50 31.71 8.70
C HIS A 185 6.60 31.08 9.57
N ASP A 186 6.71 31.55 10.81
CA ASP A 186 7.64 30.98 11.79
C ASP A 186 7.04 29.74 12.45
N VAL A 187 7.39 28.58 11.91
CA VAL A 187 6.92 27.27 12.38
C VAL A 187 7.66 26.78 13.65
N LYS A 188 8.54 27.58 14.26
CA LYS A 188 9.22 27.24 15.52
C LYS A 188 9.96 25.90 15.46
N ASP A 189 9.76 25.02 16.45
CA ASP A 189 10.45 23.74 16.56
C ASP A 189 9.77 22.63 15.72
N SER A 190 8.87 23.01 14.82
CA SER A 190 8.14 22.07 13.98
C SER A 190 9.04 21.37 12.96
N LEU A 191 8.61 20.19 12.52
CA LEU A 191 9.32 19.42 11.51
C LEU A 191 9.35 20.16 10.17
N VAL A 192 10.54 20.58 9.73
CA VAL A 192 10.81 21.13 8.40
C VAL A 192 11.98 20.35 7.79
N GLU A 193 11.84 19.95 6.53
CA GLU A 193 12.91 19.29 5.80
C GLU A 193 13.89 20.34 5.25
N ASN A 194 15.19 20.09 5.39
CA ASN A 194 16.21 21.01 4.89
C ASN A 194 16.22 21.01 3.35
N ASN A 195 16.48 22.19 2.75
CA ASN A 195 16.68 22.38 1.31
C ASN A 195 15.48 21.99 0.42
N VAL A 196 14.24 22.05 0.94
CA VAL A 196 13.02 21.74 0.17
C VAL A 196 12.35 22.95 -0.47
N ASP A 197 12.87 24.16 -0.30
CA ASP A 197 12.25 25.39 -0.85
C ASP A 197 12.05 25.34 -2.36
N ASN A 198 13.05 24.80 -3.09
CA ASN A 198 12.94 24.59 -4.53
C ASN A 198 11.83 23.58 -4.86
N LEU A 199 11.65 22.55 -4.04
CA LEU A 199 10.61 21.53 -4.22
C LEU A 199 9.21 22.10 -3.96
N VAL A 200 9.06 22.88 -2.88
CA VAL A 200 7.80 23.57 -2.56
C VAL A 200 7.44 24.55 -3.68
N LYS A 201 8.42 25.35 -4.13
CA LYS A 201 8.25 26.26 -5.28
C LYS A 201 7.79 25.54 -6.54
N GLU A 202 8.39 24.40 -6.86
CA GLU A 202 8.00 23.59 -8.01
C GLU A 202 6.55 23.09 -7.89
N ILE A 203 6.12 22.64 -6.71
CA ILE A 203 4.76 22.16 -6.46
C ILE A 203 3.75 23.31 -6.62
N ILE A 204 4.01 24.46 -5.99
CA ILE A 204 3.16 25.66 -6.10
C ILE A 204 3.06 26.12 -7.57
N THR A 205 4.18 26.12 -8.28
CA THR A 205 4.21 26.50 -9.71
C THR A 205 3.43 25.51 -10.56
N CYS A 206 3.56 24.21 -10.29
CA CYS A 206 2.82 23.17 -10.99
C CYS A 206 1.31 23.27 -10.73
N ALA A 207 0.90 23.47 -9.48
CA ALA A 207 -0.51 23.66 -9.13
C ALA A 207 -1.12 24.89 -9.81
N LYS A 208 -0.43 26.05 -9.75
CA LYS A 208 -0.85 27.27 -10.44
C LYS A 208 -0.99 27.08 -11.95
N LYS A 209 -0.03 26.40 -12.59
CA LYS A 209 -0.05 26.12 -14.03
C LYS A 209 -1.26 25.28 -14.45
N ASN A 210 -1.74 24.40 -13.60
CA ASN A 210 -2.85 23.49 -13.89
C ASN A 210 -4.17 23.95 -13.24
N ASN A 211 -4.27 25.19 -12.75
CA ASN A 211 -5.44 25.72 -12.04
C ASN A 211 -5.88 24.89 -10.82
N CYS A 212 -4.97 24.13 -10.21
CA CYS A 212 -5.21 23.40 -8.98
C CYS A 212 -5.01 24.33 -7.78
N LYS A 213 -6.03 24.46 -6.92
CA LYS A 213 -5.94 25.21 -5.67
C LYS A 213 -5.14 24.41 -4.63
N LEU A 214 -4.17 25.04 -3.98
CA LEU A 214 -3.52 24.47 -2.80
C LEU A 214 -4.17 25.07 -1.55
N ILE A 215 -4.52 24.22 -0.59
CA ILE A 215 -5.00 24.61 0.73
C ILE A 215 -3.99 24.10 1.76
N ILE A 216 -3.53 25.01 2.61
CA ILE A 216 -2.63 24.74 3.73
C ILE A 216 -3.32 25.19 5.04
N PRO A 217 -2.88 24.72 6.21
CA PRO A 217 -3.48 25.08 7.49
C PRO A 217 -3.34 26.59 7.77
N ILE A 218 -4.35 27.18 8.43
CA ILE A 218 -4.34 28.59 8.87
C ILE A 218 -4.30 28.71 10.40
N ASP A 219 -4.70 27.64 11.07
CA ASP A 219 -4.59 27.37 12.50
C ASP A 219 -3.97 25.99 12.70
N VAL A 220 -3.41 25.81 13.89
CA VAL A 220 -2.63 24.63 14.27
C VAL A 220 -2.80 24.34 15.74
N VAL A 221 -2.66 23.05 16.09
CA VAL A 221 -2.47 22.60 17.47
C VAL A 221 -0.98 22.39 17.70
N SER A 222 -0.44 23.10 18.69
CA SER A 222 0.97 23.06 19.05
C SER A 222 1.21 22.65 20.50
N ALA A 223 2.35 22.02 20.75
CA ALA A 223 2.82 21.69 22.09
C ALA A 223 4.35 21.73 22.14
N ASN A 224 4.95 21.73 23.33
CA ASN A 224 6.40 21.77 23.49
C ASN A 224 7.09 20.40 23.35
N LYS A 225 6.34 19.30 23.31
CA LYS A 225 6.85 17.93 23.21
C LYS A 225 5.76 16.95 22.76
N ILE A 226 6.20 15.81 22.21
CA ILE A 226 5.35 14.72 21.73
C ILE A 226 5.18 13.67 22.82
N GLU A 227 4.26 13.92 23.76
CA GLU A 227 3.95 13.02 24.87
C GLU A 227 2.44 13.08 25.18
N GLU A 228 1.92 12.07 25.87
CA GLU A 228 0.55 12.11 26.38
C GLU A 228 0.40 13.19 27.47
N ASN A 229 -0.80 13.77 27.59
CA ASN A 229 -1.18 14.73 28.64
C ASN A 229 -0.35 16.03 28.66
N VAL A 230 0.24 16.43 27.54
CA VAL A 230 0.93 17.71 27.40
C VAL A 230 -0.08 18.84 27.21
N LYS A 231 0.25 20.04 27.71
CA LYS A 231 -0.56 21.23 27.47
C LYS A 231 -0.50 21.60 25.98
N ILE A 232 -1.63 21.52 25.31
CA ILE A 232 -1.78 21.95 23.91
C ILE A 232 -2.21 23.41 23.84
N GLN A 233 -1.94 24.03 22.69
CA GLN A 233 -2.42 25.35 22.32
C GLN A 233 -2.91 25.33 20.88
N THR A 234 -4.15 25.75 20.68
CA THR A 234 -4.70 26.07 19.37
C THR A 234 -4.45 27.53 19.08
N SER A 235 -3.81 27.84 17.96
CA SER A 235 -3.50 29.20 17.53
C SER A 235 -3.48 29.32 16.02
N SER A 236 -3.59 30.54 15.50
CA SER A 236 -3.22 30.79 14.10
C SER A 236 -1.75 30.42 13.85
N VAL A 237 -1.41 30.07 12.61
CA VAL A 237 -0.03 29.77 12.19
C VAL A 237 0.97 30.89 12.49
N ASP A 238 0.50 32.14 12.62
CA ASP A 238 1.32 33.30 12.97
C ASP A 238 1.56 33.48 14.48
N GLN A 239 0.92 32.67 15.32
CA GLN A 239 0.86 32.87 16.78
C GLN A 239 1.37 31.66 17.57
N ILE A 240 2.31 30.90 16.99
CA ILE A 240 2.91 29.73 17.64
C ILE A 240 3.92 30.20 18.70
N ASN A 241 3.82 29.67 19.92
CA ASN A 241 4.74 30.01 21.00
C ASN A 241 6.16 29.49 20.75
N ASN A 242 7.16 30.22 21.21
CA ASN A 242 8.55 29.75 21.20
C ASN A 242 8.69 28.44 21.99
N GLY A 243 9.44 27.48 21.44
CA GLY A 243 9.61 26.16 22.03
C GLY A 243 8.47 25.18 21.75
N ASN A 244 7.43 25.60 21.03
CA ASN A 244 6.37 24.71 20.56
C ASN A 244 6.66 24.20 19.15
N MET A 245 6.08 23.04 18.84
CA MET A 245 6.01 22.42 17.53
C MET A 245 4.55 22.15 17.16
N ILE A 246 4.23 22.27 15.87
CA ILE A 246 2.94 21.93 15.28
C ILE A 246 2.81 20.41 15.24
N LEU A 247 1.74 19.91 15.86
CA LEU A 247 1.45 18.48 15.98
C LEU A 247 0.16 18.06 15.30
N ASP A 248 -0.76 19.00 15.09
CA ASP A 248 -2.02 18.77 14.38
C ASP A 248 -2.52 20.06 13.71
N ILE A 249 -3.51 19.92 12.83
CA ILE A 249 -4.30 21.04 12.30
C ILE A 249 -5.41 21.42 13.28
#